data_AF-F9U848-F1
#
_entry.id   AF-F9U848-F1
#
_cell.length_a   1.000
_cell.length_b   1.000
_cell.length_c   1.000
_cell.angle_alpha   90.00
_cell.angle_beta   90.00
_cell.angle_gamma   90.00
#
_symmetry.space_group_name_H-M   'P 1'
#
loop_
_entity.id
_entity.type
_entity.pdbx_description
1 polymer ?
#
loop_
_entity_poly.entity_id
_entity_poly.type
_entity_poly.pdbx_seq_one_letter_code
_entity_poly.pdbx_strand_id
1 'polypeptide(L)'
;MFTRNELPEGHTPEQAEHYKAGQGGHLAPVVCVDKVPHEIGGFSAFVEEADGNIDDWAVFFVAALPGVANREPTPLAVEEALDRMVESVRIGQVGTYLAFDRSGAPLQFASVN
;
A
#
# COMPACT_ATOMS: atom_id res chain seq x y z
N MET A 1 -1.03 -4.20 -0.54
CA MET A 1 -1.42 -3.46 0.69
C MET A 1 -2.09 -2.16 0.32
N PHE A 2 -3.28 -1.92 0.85
CA PHE A 2 -4.01 -0.66 0.69
C PHE A 2 -3.66 0.30 1.83
N THR A 3 -3.53 1.58 1.50
CA THR A 3 -3.26 2.65 2.46
C THR A 3 -4.27 3.77 2.33
N ARG A 4 -4.52 4.45 3.44
CA ARG A 4 -5.29 5.70 3.48
C ARG A 4 -4.31 6.85 3.63
N ASN A 5 -4.58 7.95 2.93
CA ASN A 5 -3.88 9.20 3.23
C ASN A 5 -4.56 9.86 4.42
N GLU A 6 -3.81 10.11 5.48
CA GLU A 6 -4.33 10.65 6.73
C GLU A 6 -3.48 11.84 7.19
N LEU A 7 -4.10 12.75 7.94
CA LEU A 7 -3.38 13.82 8.62
C LEU A 7 -3.02 13.33 10.04
N PRO A 8 -1.73 13.12 10.36
CA PRO A 8 -1.36 12.57 11.67
C PRO A 8 -1.71 13.51 12.82
N GLU A 9 -1.90 12.93 14.01
CA GLU A 9 -2.01 13.71 15.25
C GLU A 9 -0.73 14.53 15.49
N GLY A 10 -0.88 15.73 16.06
CA GLY A 10 0.26 16.62 16.34
C GLY A 10 0.84 17.32 15.10
N HIS A 11 0.16 17.28 13.96
CA HIS A 11 0.56 18.00 12.76
C HIS A 11 0.67 19.52 12.98
N THR A 12 1.56 20.16 12.23
CA THR A 12 1.66 21.63 12.19
C THR A 12 0.54 22.22 11.32
N PRO A 13 0.19 23.51 11.49
CA PRO A 13 -0.75 24.18 10.59
C PRO A 13 -0.33 24.11 9.12
N GLU A 14 0.98 24.19 8.85
CA GLU A 14 1.51 24.04 7.50
C GLU A 14 1.26 22.63 6.93
N GLN A 15 1.45 21.58 7.71
CA GLN A 15 1.14 20.21 7.30
C GLN A 15 -0.36 20.00 7.05
N ALA A 16 -1.23 20.65 7.83
CA ALA A 16 -2.67 20.63 7.57
C ALA A 16 -3.04 21.29 6.24
N GLU A 17 -2.41 22.42 5.90
CA GLU A 17 -2.65 23.09 4.61
C GLU A 17 -2.14 22.26 3.44
N HIS A 18 -0.95 21.66 3.54
CA HIS A 18 -0.43 20.75 2.51
C HIS A 18 -1.34 19.53 2.33
N TYR A 19 -1.83 18.94 3.43
CA TYR A 19 -2.78 17.83 3.39
C TYR A 19 -4.08 18.21 2.67
N LYS A 20 -4.69 19.37 3.00
CA LYS A 20 -5.88 19.88 2.31
C LYS A 20 -5.64 20.14 0.82
N ALA A 21 -4.43 20.55 0.46
CA ALA A 21 -4.01 20.76 -0.93
C ALA A 21 -3.67 19.46 -1.68
N GLY A 22 -3.73 18.29 -1.03
CA GLY A 22 -3.34 17.00 -1.62
C GLY A 22 -1.82 16.84 -1.80
N GLN A 23 -1.02 17.66 -1.13
CA GLN A 23 0.44 17.73 -1.24
C GLN A 23 1.15 17.24 0.03
N GLY A 24 0.41 16.58 0.92
CA GLY A 24 0.94 16.08 2.19
C GLY A 24 0.02 15.04 2.82
N GLY A 25 0.39 14.63 4.02
CA GLY A 25 -0.25 13.55 4.75
C GLY A 25 0.67 12.36 4.97
N HIS A 26 0.13 11.36 5.61
CA HIS A 26 0.78 10.10 5.93
C HIS A 26 -0.04 8.96 5.33
N LEU A 27 0.62 8.07 4.59
CA LEU A 27 -0.01 6.86 4.06
C LEU A 27 -0.06 5.80 5.16
N ALA A 28 -1.17 5.72 5.88
CA ALA A 28 -1.41 4.74 6.92
C ALA A 28 -1.81 3.39 6.30
N PRO A 29 -1.18 2.25 6.68
CA PRO A 29 -1.63 0.92 6.28
C PRO A 29 -3.05 0.62 6.77
N VAL A 30 -3.90 0.11 5.87
CA VAL A 30 -5.28 -0.27 6.20
C VAL A 30 -5.46 -1.78 6.11
N VAL A 31 -5.13 -2.39 4.96
CA VAL A 31 -5.30 -3.83 4.72
C VAL A 31 -4.13 -4.39 3.91
N CYS A 32 -3.60 -5.53 4.37
CA CYS A 32 -2.73 -6.40 3.60
C CYS A 32 -3.55 -7.54 2.99
N VAL A 33 -3.30 -7.84 1.72
CA VAL A 33 -3.92 -8.96 1.00
C VAL A 33 -2.81 -9.82 0.42
N ASP A 34 -2.93 -11.14 0.57
CA ASP A 34 -2.03 -12.17 0.08
C ASP A 34 -2.62 -12.90 -1.13
N LYS A 35 -2.98 -12.15 -2.17
CA LYS A 35 -3.56 -12.73 -3.38
C LYS A 35 -2.50 -13.35 -4.27
N VAL A 36 -2.76 -14.56 -4.77
CA VAL A 36 -1.98 -15.15 -5.86
C VAL A 36 -2.46 -14.63 -7.22
N PRO A 37 -1.63 -14.63 -8.28
CA PRO A 37 -1.97 -13.97 -9.54
C PRO A 37 -3.29 -14.42 -10.18
N HIS A 38 -3.68 -15.68 -10.01
CA HIS A 38 -4.92 -16.22 -10.58
C HIS A 38 -6.19 -15.83 -9.80
N GLU A 39 -6.07 -15.31 -8.57
CA GLU A 39 -7.18 -14.75 -7.80
C GLU A 39 -7.49 -13.30 -8.20
N ILE A 40 -6.60 -12.66 -8.97
CA ILE A 40 -6.76 -11.28 -9.42
C ILE A 40 -7.39 -11.32 -10.81
N GLY A 41 -8.70 -11.07 -10.89
CA GLY A 41 -9.48 -11.04 -12.14
C GLY A 41 -9.17 -9.87 -13.09
N GLY A 42 -8.05 -9.17 -12.86
CA GLY A 42 -7.67 -7.93 -13.53
C GLY A 42 -7.78 -6.71 -12.61
N PHE A 43 -7.23 -5.59 -13.08
CA PHE A 43 -7.13 -4.37 -12.29
C PHE A 43 -8.50 -3.81 -11.87
N SER A 44 -9.46 -3.73 -12.80
CA SER A 44 -10.79 -3.20 -12.51
C SER A 44 -11.54 -4.03 -11.45
N ALA A 45 -11.47 -5.36 -11.54
CA ALA A 45 -12.09 -6.25 -10.54
C ALA A 45 -11.42 -6.10 -9.17
N PHE A 46 -10.10 -5.94 -9.14
CA PHE A 46 -9.34 -5.71 -7.90
C PHE A 46 -9.71 -4.38 -7.22
N VAL A 47 -9.86 -3.31 -8.00
CA VAL A 47 -10.30 -1.99 -7.50
C VAL A 47 -11.74 -2.05 -7.01
N GLU A 48 -12.64 -2.70 -7.75
CA GLU A 48 -14.04 -2.86 -7.35
C GLU A 48 -14.17 -3.64 -6.03
N GLU A 49 -13.39 -4.73 -5.86
CA GLU A 49 -13.31 -5.46 -4.60
C GLU A 49 -12.83 -4.56 -3.46
N ALA A 50 -11.77 -3.78 -3.68
CA ALA A 50 -11.23 -2.87 -2.68
C ALA A 50 -12.24 -1.78 -2.27
N ASP A 51 -12.90 -1.16 -3.24
CA ASP A 51 -13.92 -0.13 -3.01
C ASP A 51 -15.13 -0.63 -2.23
N GLY A 52 -15.47 -1.91 -2.36
CA GLY A 52 -16.55 -2.53 -1.59
C GLY A 52 -16.19 -2.87 -0.14
N ASN A 53 -14.90 -2.90 0.22
CA ASN A 53 -14.44 -3.42 1.51
C ASN A 53 -13.55 -2.46 2.31
N ILE A 54 -13.02 -1.40 1.69
CA ILE A 54 -12.02 -0.52 2.29
C ILE A 54 -12.42 0.94 2.09
N ASP A 55 -12.82 1.60 3.17
CA ASP A 55 -13.21 3.00 3.10
C ASP A 55 -11.99 3.92 2.87
N ASP A 56 -12.14 4.86 1.94
CA ASP A 56 -11.21 5.96 1.67
C ASP A 56 -9.76 5.57 1.34
N TRP A 57 -9.53 4.36 0.81
CA TRP A 57 -8.17 4.00 0.39
C TRP A 57 -7.70 4.90 -0.78
N ALA A 58 -6.43 5.29 -0.72
CA ALA A 58 -5.83 6.28 -1.63
C ALA A 58 -4.75 5.68 -2.54
N VAL A 59 -3.89 4.83 -1.97
CA VAL A 59 -2.77 4.19 -2.67
C VAL A 59 -2.77 2.71 -2.33
N PHE A 60 -2.33 1.88 -3.27
CA PHE A 60 -1.97 0.50 -2.95
C PHE A 60 -0.53 0.20 -3.35
N PHE A 61 0.18 -0.44 -2.44
CA PHE A 61 1.53 -0.94 -2.63
C PHE A 61 1.50 -2.43 -2.98
N VAL A 62 2.38 -2.85 -3.88
CA VAL A 62 2.49 -4.24 -4.38
C VAL A 62 3.94 -4.71 -4.27
N ALA A 63 4.10 -5.93 -3.78
CA ALA A 63 5.36 -6.67 -3.81
C ALA A 63 5.06 -8.12 -4.23
N ALA A 64 6.01 -8.76 -4.90
CA ALA A 64 5.94 -10.19 -5.19
C ALA A 64 6.78 -10.96 -4.16
N LEU A 65 6.20 -11.99 -3.56
CA LEU A 65 6.92 -12.91 -2.68
C LEU A 65 7.28 -14.18 -3.46
N PRO A 66 8.55 -14.41 -3.81
CA PRO A 66 8.94 -15.59 -4.54
C PRO A 66 8.83 -16.84 -3.68
N GLY A 67 8.36 -17.92 -4.30
CA GLY A 67 8.46 -19.26 -3.76
C GLY A 67 9.89 -19.81 -3.74
N VAL A 68 10.07 -20.97 -3.11
CA VAL A 68 11.37 -21.68 -3.07
C VAL A 68 11.25 -23.02 -3.80
N ALA A 69 12.20 -23.30 -4.69
CA ALA A 69 12.28 -24.56 -5.44
C ALA A 69 10.97 -24.93 -6.18
N ASN A 70 10.38 -23.97 -6.89
CA ASN A 70 9.10 -24.09 -7.62
C ASN A 70 7.89 -24.44 -6.74
N ARG A 71 7.94 -24.14 -5.44
CA ARG A 71 6.79 -24.23 -4.53
C ARG A 71 6.39 -22.86 -4.08
N GLU A 72 5.10 -22.66 -3.83
CA GLU A 72 4.58 -21.44 -3.24
C GLU A 72 5.25 -21.12 -1.89
N PRO A 73 5.31 -19.83 -1.50
CA PRO A 73 5.73 -19.45 -0.15
C PRO A 73 4.90 -20.19 0.91
N THR A 74 5.53 -20.50 2.04
CA THR A 74 4.79 -21.07 3.18
C THR A 74 3.87 -20.00 3.78
N PRO A 75 2.76 -20.39 4.44
CA PRO A 75 1.90 -19.42 5.13
C PRO A 75 2.66 -18.50 6.09
N LEU A 76 3.62 -19.05 6.84
CA LEU A 76 4.47 -18.26 7.73
C LEU A 76 5.33 -17.23 6.96
N ALA A 77 5.90 -17.60 5.81
CA ALA A 77 6.68 -16.67 5.00
C ALA A 77 5.81 -15.56 4.40
N VAL A 78 4.54 -15.87 4.07
CA VAL A 78 3.55 -14.86 3.64
C VAL A 78 3.29 -13.89 4.78
N GLU A 79 2.95 -14.39 5.96
CA GLU A 79 2.67 -13.57 7.16
C GLU A 79 3.84 -12.64 7.50
N GLU A 80 5.07 -13.17 7.58
CA GLU A 80 6.28 -12.38 7.83
C GLU A 80 6.55 -11.31 6.75
N ALA A 81 6.19 -11.58 5.50
CA ALA A 81 6.32 -10.61 4.42
C ALA A 81 5.27 -9.50 4.52
N LEU A 82 4.03 -9.83 4.88
CA LEU A 82 2.96 -8.86 5.10
C LEU A 82 3.29 -7.95 6.30
N ASP A 83 3.76 -8.51 7.42
CA ASP A 83 4.17 -7.73 8.60
C ASP A 83 5.30 -6.76 8.27
N ARG A 84 6.31 -7.23 7.54
CA ARG A 84 7.39 -6.37 7.06
C ARG A 84 6.85 -5.25 6.18
N MET A 85 5.90 -5.55 5.29
CA MET A 85 5.30 -4.54 4.41
C MET A 85 4.56 -3.47 5.19
N VAL A 86 3.78 -3.85 6.21
CA VAL A 86 3.09 -2.92 7.10
C VAL A 86 4.10 -1.99 7.79
N GLU A 87 5.14 -2.55 8.39
CA GLU A 87 6.15 -1.76 9.09
C GLU A 87 6.88 -0.81 8.14
N SER A 88 7.34 -1.31 6.99
CA SER A 88 8.03 -0.49 5.99
C SER A 88 7.18 0.71 5.53
N VAL A 89 5.86 0.55 5.35
CA VAL A 89 5.00 1.69 5.00
C VAL A 89 4.77 2.64 6.16
N ARG A 90 4.63 2.15 7.40
CA ARG A 90 4.52 3.02 8.60
C ARG A 90 5.71 3.97 8.74
N ILE A 91 6.91 3.49 8.44
CA ILE A 91 8.14 4.31 8.52
C ILE A 91 8.53 4.99 7.18
N GLY A 92 7.66 4.93 6.16
CA GLY A 92 7.90 5.58 4.87
C GLY A 92 8.96 4.90 3.98
N GLN A 93 9.44 3.71 4.32
CA GLN A 93 10.38 2.92 3.52
C GLN A 93 9.68 2.15 2.40
N VAL A 94 9.08 2.88 1.47
CA VAL A 94 8.21 2.30 0.44
C VAL A 94 8.90 2.08 -0.91
N GLY A 95 10.17 2.47 -1.04
CA GLY A 95 10.91 2.45 -2.30
C GLY A 95 11.15 1.05 -2.90
N THR A 96 10.91 -0.01 -2.14
CA THR A 96 11.01 -1.41 -2.60
C THR A 96 9.70 -1.96 -3.15
N TYR A 97 8.59 -1.21 -3.06
CA TYR A 97 7.28 -1.61 -3.54
C TYR A 97 6.89 -0.86 -4.80
N LEU A 98 6.15 -1.54 -5.68
CA LEU A 98 5.39 -0.83 -6.70
C LEU A 98 4.22 -0.13 -6.00
N ALA A 99 3.88 1.07 -6.46
CA ALA A 99 2.77 1.83 -5.91
C ALA A 99 1.91 2.39 -7.03
N PHE A 100 0.61 2.39 -6.79
CA PHE A 100 -0.37 2.85 -7.76
C PHE A 100 -1.46 3.64 -7.07
N ASP A 101 -2.02 4.61 -7.79
CA ASP A 101 -3.24 5.29 -7.38
C ASP A 101 -4.50 4.45 -7.72
N ARG A 102 -5.67 5.03 -7.42
CA ARG A 102 -6.97 4.40 -7.67
C ARG A 102 -7.26 4.08 -9.15
N SER A 103 -6.62 4.79 -10.08
CA SER A 103 -6.75 4.57 -11.52
C SER A 103 -5.79 3.50 -12.05
N GLY A 104 -4.84 3.06 -11.22
CA GLY A 104 -3.76 2.15 -11.62
C GLY A 104 -2.58 2.88 -12.23
N ALA A 105 -2.54 4.21 -12.15
CA ALA A 105 -1.39 4.97 -12.59
C ALA A 105 -0.24 4.76 -11.59
N PRO A 106 0.98 4.46 -12.06
CA PRO A 106 2.11 4.25 -11.18
C PRO A 106 2.49 5.55 -10.47
N LEU A 107 2.76 5.43 -9.17
CA LEU A 107 3.25 6.52 -8.34
C LEU A 107 4.75 6.38 -8.09
N GLN A 108 5.44 7.51 -8.04
CA GLN A 108 6.84 7.57 -7.62
C GLN A 108 6.97 8.44 -6.38
N PHE A 109 7.59 7.89 -5.35
CA PHE A 109 7.92 8.62 -4.13
C PHE A 109 9.36 9.09 -4.21
N ALA A 110 9.57 10.37 -3.95
CA ALA A 110 10.92 10.90 -3.80
C ALA A 110 11.52 10.33 -2.50
N SER A 111 12.74 9.80 -2.58
CA SER A 111 13.52 9.53 -1.38
C SER A 111 13.92 10.86 -0.76
N VAL A 112 13.47 11.11 0.47
CA VAL A 112 14.01 12.19 1.32
C VAL A 112 15.32 11.66 1.90
N ASN A 113 16.43 12.23 1.43
CA ASN A 113 17.76 12.06 2.05
C ASN A 113 17.88 12.90 3.32
#